data_AF-A0A7S0QWI7-F1
#
_entry.id   AF-A0A7S0QWI7-F1
#
_cell.length_a   1.000
_cell.length_b   1.000
_cell.length_c   1.000
_cell.angle_alpha   90.00
_cell.angle_beta   90.00
_cell.angle_gamma   90.00
#
_symmetry.space_group_name_H-M   'P 1'
#
loop_
_entity.id
_entity.type
_entity.pdbx_description
1 polymer ?
#
loop_
_entity_poly.entity_id
_entity_poly.type
_entity_poly.pdbx_seq_one_letter_code
_entity_poly.pdbx_strand_id
1 'polypeptide(L)'
;MARCLTWCDLSKEQIADIDKLSDKLSLEKYLSEALNLPNYDSDIRQGILLDLYNSTLRFATSYEMDAERKSAFFSIVKVNHFKAVEERLTLEKSFAYFKQILLQHSVQRPPYSIGMFSFQGVKDMTDWMIDTYFRHYKLYQYAFTQRFTLDLSEVPPLLETCPALVPLDSALNSRKWQEHLDELARQQAEQEEQERVASEEAAEAARQAALAEEYQNAIPDEIHDRVQKVLEEKMAAMKVEMETQFKQQEESLLERITILENGGERPASRASKKGGK
;
A
#
# COMPACT_ATOMS: atom_id res chain seq x y z
N MET A 1 -9.29 22.53 7.71
CA MET A 1 -9.47 22.35 9.17
C MET A 1 -8.10 22.35 9.80
N ALA A 2 -7.90 22.97 10.97
CA ALA A 2 -6.64 22.78 11.69
C ALA A 2 -6.56 21.34 12.18
N ARG A 3 -5.44 20.67 11.88
CA ARG A 3 -5.12 19.37 12.44
C ARG A 3 -4.69 19.61 13.89
N CYS A 4 -5.41 19.04 14.85
CA CYS A 4 -4.96 19.09 16.25
C CYS A 4 -3.70 18.24 16.39
N LEU A 5 -2.60 18.83 16.86
CA LEU A 5 -1.32 18.13 17.04
C LEU A 5 -1.14 17.56 18.46
N THR A 6 -2.17 17.61 19.29
CA THR A 6 -2.19 16.95 20.60
C THR A 6 -2.24 15.44 20.42
N TRP A 7 -1.46 14.70 21.20
CA TRP A 7 -1.49 13.23 21.26
C TRP A 7 -1.20 12.53 19.93
N CYS A 8 -0.58 13.23 18.96
CA CYS A 8 -0.24 12.66 17.66
C CYS A 8 0.97 11.73 17.73
N ASP A 9 2.00 12.16 18.46
CA ASP A 9 3.30 11.45 18.50
C ASP A 9 3.59 10.79 19.84
N LEU A 10 3.13 11.39 20.94
CA LEU A 10 3.32 10.88 22.30
C LEU A 10 1.95 10.78 22.98
N SER A 11 1.67 9.62 23.58
CA SER A 11 0.45 9.37 24.34
C SER A 11 0.51 10.00 25.74
N LYS A 12 -0.66 10.10 26.40
CA LYS A 12 -0.75 10.63 27.77
C LYS A 12 0.06 9.81 28.77
N GLU A 13 0.05 8.50 28.60
CA GLU A 13 0.82 7.58 29.45
C GLU A 13 2.32 7.78 29.24
N GLN A 14 2.76 7.90 27.98
CA GLN A 14 4.16 8.12 27.64
C GLN A 14 4.71 9.42 28.23
N ILE A 15 3.94 10.51 28.20
CA ILE A 15 4.38 11.78 28.79
C ILE A 15 4.45 11.67 30.33
N ALA A 16 3.50 10.99 30.95
CA ALA A 16 3.53 10.78 32.40
C ALA A 16 4.73 9.92 32.83
N ASP A 17 5.15 8.97 32.00
CA ASP A 17 6.35 8.16 32.25
C ASP A 17 7.64 8.97 32.03
N ILE A 18 7.69 9.77 30.97
CA ILE A 18 8.78 10.72 30.69
C ILE A 18 9.01 11.68 31.88
N ASP A 19 7.94 12.19 32.49
CA ASP A 19 8.05 13.11 33.63
C ASP A 19 8.62 12.43 34.89
N LYS A 20 8.49 11.11 35.02
CA LYS A 20 9.14 10.33 36.11
C LYS A 20 10.63 10.10 35.83
N LEU A 21 11.03 10.10 34.57
CA LEU A 21 12.39 9.80 34.12
C LEU A 21 13.24 11.09 34.14
N SER A 22 13.97 11.31 35.24
CA SER A 22 14.89 12.47 35.34
C SER A 22 16.24 12.24 34.67
N ASP A 23 16.65 10.98 34.48
CA ASP A 23 17.97 10.65 33.93
C ASP A 23 18.02 10.74 32.41
N LYS A 24 19.09 11.32 31.87
CA LYS A 24 19.26 11.57 30.43
C LYS A 24 19.26 10.28 29.63
N LEU A 25 20.05 9.30 30.08
CA LEU A 25 20.26 8.04 29.37
C LEU A 25 18.99 7.18 29.34
N SER A 26 18.26 7.12 30.46
CA SER A 26 16.99 6.39 30.53
C SER A 26 15.90 7.05 29.68
N LEU A 27 15.88 8.39 29.62
CA LEU A 27 14.96 9.11 28.75
C LEU A 27 15.26 8.86 27.26
N GLU A 28 16.53 8.87 26.86
CA GLU A 28 16.94 8.56 25.47
C GLU A 28 16.51 7.17 25.05
N LYS A 29 16.72 6.16 25.90
CA LYS A 29 16.28 4.78 25.63
C LYS A 29 14.77 4.70 25.49
N TYR A 30 14.02 5.26 26.44
CA TYR A 30 12.55 5.24 26.39
C TYR A 30 12.01 5.96 25.13
N LEU A 31 12.56 7.11 24.78
CA LEU A 31 12.16 7.85 23.58
C LEU A 31 12.53 7.11 22.30
N SER A 32 13.67 6.41 22.26
CA SER A 32 14.07 5.60 21.12
C SER A 32 13.08 4.46 20.84
N GLU A 33 12.56 3.84 21.90
CA GLU A 33 11.52 2.80 21.81
C GLU A 33 10.17 3.41 21.41
N ALA A 34 9.76 4.51 22.05
CA ALA A 34 8.48 5.16 21.78
C ALA A 34 8.35 5.72 20.35
N LEU A 35 9.45 6.23 19.78
CA LEU A 35 9.48 6.88 18.47
C LEU A 35 10.01 5.97 17.36
N ASN A 36 10.25 4.68 17.64
CA ASN A 36 10.82 3.71 16.71
C ASN A 36 12.14 4.19 16.05
N LEU A 37 13.10 4.61 16.88
CA LEU A 37 14.46 5.00 16.49
C LEU A 37 15.48 3.96 17.01
N PRO A 38 15.48 2.72 16.48
CA PRO A 38 16.26 1.62 17.05
C PRO A 38 17.78 1.78 16.88
N ASN A 39 18.23 2.60 15.92
CA ASN A 39 19.62 2.70 15.50
C ASN A 39 20.23 4.06 15.85
N TYR A 40 19.88 4.64 17.00
CA TYR A 40 20.39 5.96 17.40
C TYR A 40 21.92 5.98 17.64
N ASP A 41 22.51 4.86 18.05
CA ASP A 41 23.96 4.74 18.26
C ASP A 41 24.75 4.59 16.94
N SER A 42 24.13 4.04 15.90
CA SER A 42 24.79 3.72 14.63
C SER A 42 24.47 4.71 13.51
N ASP A 43 23.23 5.20 13.41
CA ASP A 43 22.84 6.25 12.48
C ASP A 43 22.87 7.63 13.16
N ILE A 44 23.82 8.45 12.74
CA ILE A 44 24.00 9.83 13.20
C ILE A 44 22.70 10.64 13.08
N ARG A 45 21.88 10.39 12.04
CA ARG A 45 20.61 11.12 11.84
C ARG A 45 19.61 10.80 12.94
N GLN A 46 19.51 9.53 13.34
CA GLN A 46 18.62 9.12 14.43
C GLN A 46 19.10 9.69 15.77
N GLY A 47 20.41 9.72 16.02
CA GLY A 47 20.99 10.37 17.18
C GLY A 47 20.69 11.87 17.25
N ILE A 48 20.80 12.59 16.12
CA ILE A 48 20.46 14.02 16.05
C ILE A 48 18.96 14.28 16.32
N LEU A 49 18.07 13.42 15.80
CA LEU A 49 16.64 13.52 16.10
C LEU A 49 16.36 13.28 17.58
N LEU A 50 16.97 12.26 18.17
CA LEU A 50 16.78 11.92 19.57
C LEU A 50 17.23 13.06 20.50
N ASP A 51 18.36 13.71 20.20
CA ASP A 51 18.85 14.87 20.95
C ASP A 51 17.91 16.07 20.84
N LEU A 52 17.36 16.33 19.64
CA LEU A 52 16.35 17.37 19.43
C LEU A 52 15.07 17.10 20.25
N TYR A 53 14.60 15.86 20.23
CA TYR A 53 13.41 15.42 20.97
C TYR A 53 13.61 15.50 22.48
N ASN A 54 14.76 15.05 22.98
CA ASN A 54 15.13 15.16 24.39
C ASN A 54 15.19 16.63 24.83
N SER A 55 15.84 17.48 24.05
CA SER A 55 15.95 18.92 24.32
C SER A 55 14.59 19.61 24.36
N THR A 56 13.68 19.22 23.45
CA THR A 56 12.30 19.73 23.40
C THR A 56 11.52 19.39 24.66
N LEU A 57 11.62 18.14 25.12
CA LEU A 57 10.92 17.69 26.33
C LEU A 57 11.51 18.30 27.60
N ARG A 58 12.85 18.42 27.68
CA ARG A 58 13.52 19.13 28.77
C ARG A 58 13.05 20.58 28.90
N PHE A 59 12.95 21.29 27.77
CA PHE A 59 12.41 22.64 27.77
C PHE A 59 10.97 22.66 28.27
N ALA A 60 10.12 21.77 27.77
CA ALA A 60 8.72 21.70 28.16
C ALA A 60 8.52 21.37 29.65
N THR A 61 9.41 20.55 30.23
CA THR A 61 9.44 20.27 31.67
C THR A 61 9.97 21.46 32.48
N SER A 62 11.00 22.17 31.99
CA SER A 62 11.53 23.37 32.67
C SER A 62 10.52 24.53 32.73
N TYR A 63 9.59 24.59 31.77
CA TYR A 63 8.52 25.58 31.71
C TYR A 63 7.23 25.09 32.39
N GLU A 64 7.26 23.95 33.08
CA GLU A 64 6.10 23.35 33.78
C GLU A 64 4.85 23.24 32.89
N MET A 65 5.04 22.87 31.62
CA MET A 65 3.92 22.72 30.69
C MET A 65 2.99 21.57 31.10
N ASP A 66 1.69 21.74 30.89
CA ASP A 66 0.73 20.64 31.02
C ASP A 66 1.00 19.53 29.98
N ALA A 67 0.56 18.30 30.26
CA ALA A 67 0.81 17.14 29.40
C ALA A 67 0.28 17.34 27.97
N GLU A 68 -0.89 17.99 27.82
CA GLU A 68 -1.45 18.32 26.51
C GLU A 68 -0.56 19.31 25.72
N ARG A 69 -0.05 20.33 26.41
CA ARG A 69 0.84 21.35 25.85
C ARG A 69 2.20 20.77 25.50
N LYS A 70 2.76 19.90 26.35
CA LYS A 70 4.00 19.16 26.08
C LYS A 70 3.86 18.33 24.82
N SER A 71 2.80 17.53 24.71
CA SER A 71 2.51 16.69 23.55
C SER A 71 2.40 17.54 22.27
N ALA A 72 1.61 18.61 22.33
CA ALA A 72 1.43 19.50 21.18
C ALA A 72 2.74 20.16 20.75
N PHE A 73 3.52 20.70 21.69
CA PHE A 73 4.79 21.36 21.37
C PHE A 73 5.79 20.39 20.74
N PHE A 74 5.90 19.17 21.29
CA PHE A 74 6.71 18.11 20.73
C PHE A 74 6.34 17.81 19.26
N SER A 75 5.04 17.61 19.00
CA SER A 75 4.52 17.36 17.66
C SER A 75 4.80 18.53 16.70
N ILE A 76 4.70 19.78 17.17
CA ILE A 76 5.01 20.98 16.36
C ILE A 76 6.48 20.96 15.91
N VAL A 77 7.42 20.70 16.82
CA VAL A 77 8.85 20.65 16.51
C VAL A 77 9.13 19.52 15.52
N LYS A 78 8.56 18.33 15.76
CA LYS A 78 8.72 17.16 14.88
C LYS A 78 8.18 17.42 13.47
N VAL A 79 6.96 17.94 13.35
CA VAL A 79 6.34 18.25 12.04
C VAL A 79 7.10 19.35 11.31
N ASN A 80 7.58 20.37 12.02
CA ASN A 80 8.43 21.40 11.43
C ASN A 80 9.74 20.82 10.87
N HIS A 81 10.40 19.97 11.65
CA HIS A 81 11.65 19.32 11.21
C HIS A 81 11.42 18.39 10.02
N PHE A 82 10.40 17.53 10.10
CA PHE A 82 10.05 16.59 9.03
C PHE A 82 9.81 17.32 7.71
N LYS A 83 8.98 18.38 7.73
CA LYS A 83 8.71 19.19 6.54
C LYS A 83 9.95 19.92 6.03
N ALA A 84 10.77 20.45 6.94
CA ALA A 84 12.01 21.14 6.57
C ALA A 84 12.99 20.20 5.83
N VAL A 85 13.05 18.93 6.23
CA VAL A 85 13.87 17.90 5.58
C VAL A 85 13.26 17.44 4.26
N GLU A 86 11.97 17.12 4.25
CA GLU A 86 11.26 16.59 3.08
C GLU A 86 11.25 17.59 1.91
N GLU A 87 10.87 18.84 2.18
CA GLU A 87 10.77 19.89 1.15
C GLU A 87 12.08 20.70 0.97
N ARG A 88 13.13 20.38 1.74
CA ARG A 88 14.42 21.11 1.78
C ARG A 88 14.23 22.63 1.94
N LEU A 89 13.43 23.01 2.92
CA LEU A 89 13.07 24.42 3.14
C LEU A 89 14.29 25.26 3.52
N THR A 90 14.30 26.51 3.05
CA THR A 90 15.22 27.54 3.56
C THR A 90 14.88 27.87 5.01
N LEU A 91 15.83 28.44 5.76
CA LEU A 91 15.63 28.83 7.16
C LEU A 91 14.39 29.71 7.33
N GLU A 92 14.25 30.73 6.48
CA GLU A 92 13.12 31.67 6.52
C GLU A 92 11.78 30.96 6.30
N LYS A 93 11.71 30.01 5.36
CA LYS A 93 10.49 29.25 5.06
C LYS A 93 10.14 28.28 6.19
N SER A 94 11.12 27.60 6.77
CA SER A 94 10.89 26.73 7.92
C SER A 94 10.45 27.55 9.15
N PHE A 95 11.05 28.72 9.39
CA PHE A 95 10.62 29.60 10.48
C PHE A 95 9.21 30.14 10.27
N ALA A 96 8.85 30.52 9.03
CA ALA A 96 7.50 30.94 8.69
C ALA A 96 6.48 29.82 8.91
N TYR A 97 6.84 28.57 8.55
CA TYR A 97 6.01 27.40 8.77
C TYR A 97 5.83 27.10 10.26
N PHE A 98 6.91 27.10 11.03
CA PHE A 98 6.86 26.96 12.50
C PHE A 98 5.94 28.01 13.12
N LYS A 99 6.10 29.29 12.75
CA LYS A 99 5.26 30.39 13.24
C LYS A 99 3.79 30.17 12.89
N GLN A 100 3.50 29.71 11.67
CA GLN A 100 2.13 29.43 11.24
C GLN A 100 1.48 28.33 12.11
N ILE A 101 2.17 27.20 12.32
CA ILE A 101 1.64 26.10 13.13
C ILE A 101 1.48 26.55 14.59
N LEU A 102 2.48 27.25 15.14
CA LEU A 102 2.42 27.72 16.53
C LEU A 102 1.22 28.64 16.75
N LEU A 103 0.93 29.55 15.81
CA LEU A 103 -0.24 30.43 15.86
C LEU A 103 -1.56 29.65 15.78
N GLN A 104 -1.63 28.57 14.99
CA GLN A 104 -2.81 27.69 14.93
C GLN A 104 -3.12 27.00 16.26
N HIS A 105 -2.11 26.81 17.12
CA HIS A 105 -2.27 26.23 18.46
C HIS A 105 -2.33 27.28 19.59
N SER A 106 -2.32 28.56 19.26
CA SER A 106 -2.31 29.66 20.24
C SER A 106 -3.60 30.47 20.24
N VAL A 107 -4.24 30.64 19.09
CA VAL A 107 -5.47 31.43 18.96
C VAL A 107 -6.69 30.51 18.91
N GLN A 108 -7.71 30.78 19.71
CA GLN A 108 -8.96 30.02 19.67
C GLN A 108 -9.88 30.57 18.55
N ARG A 109 -9.86 29.96 17.36
CA ARG A 109 -10.82 30.23 16.28
C ARG A 109 -11.27 28.93 15.61
N PRO A 110 -12.28 28.22 16.14
CA PRO A 110 -12.90 27.08 15.44
C PRO A 110 -13.44 27.52 14.07
N PRO A 111 -13.29 26.73 12.99
CA PRO A 111 -12.65 25.41 12.83
C PRO A 111 -11.15 25.43 12.47
N TYR A 112 -10.48 26.58 12.57
CA TYR A 112 -9.15 26.83 11.99
C TYR A 112 -8.00 26.82 13.00
N SER A 113 -8.26 26.89 14.30
CA SER A 113 -7.23 26.99 15.33
C SER A 113 -7.78 26.68 16.72
N ILE A 114 -6.90 26.19 17.60
CA ILE A 114 -7.20 25.75 18.96
C ILE A 114 -6.27 26.56 19.88
N GLY A 115 -6.81 27.24 20.89
CA GLY A 115 -6.04 28.09 21.80
C GLY A 115 -5.48 27.32 22.99
N MET A 116 -4.38 26.59 22.81
CA MET A 116 -3.72 25.83 23.88
C MET A 116 -2.63 26.62 24.60
N PHE A 117 -1.93 27.48 23.85
CA PHE A 117 -0.78 28.23 24.35
C PHE A 117 -1.14 29.68 24.69
N SER A 118 -0.57 30.20 25.79
CA SER A 118 -0.67 31.61 26.16
C SER A 118 0.31 32.46 25.32
N PHE A 119 0.06 33.76 25.24
CA PHE A 119 0.95 34.68 24.52
C PHE A 119 2.41 34.64 25.01
N GLN A 120 2.62 34.55 26.33
CA GLN A 120 3.97 34.42 26.90
C GLN A 120 4.61 33.08 26.52
N GLY A 121 3.86 31.97 26.64
CA GLY A 121 4.38 30.66 26.24
C GLY A 121 4.77 30.60 24.76
N VAL A 122 4.05 31.28 23.87
CA VAL A 122 4.41 31.43 22.45
C VAL A 122 5.74 32.13 22.26
N LYS A 123 5.97 33.21 23.01
CA LYS A 123 7.23 33.94 22.96
C LYS A 123 8.39 33.05 23.45
N ASP A 124 8.23 32.43 24.61
CA ASP A 124 9.27 31.59 25.21
C ASP A 124 9.61 30.37 24.33
N MET A 125 8.59 29.73 23.74
CA MET A 125 8.79 28.65 22.76
C MET A 125 9.51 29.14 21.50
N THR A 126 9.20 30.35 21.04
CA THR A 126 9.84 30.92 19.85
C THR A 126 11.32 31.23 20.13
N ASP A 127 11.61 31.86 21.27
CA ASP A 127 12.98 32.19 21.68
C ASP A 127 13.81 30.91 21.84
N TRP A 128 13.27 29.87 22.51
CA TRP A 128 13.94 28.57 22.63
C TRP A 128 14.19 27.90 21.27
N MET A 129 13.21 27.95 20.36
CA MET A 129 13.34 27.35 19.02
C MET A 129 14.40 28.09 18.20
N ILE A 130 14.53 29.40 18.36
CA ILE A 130 15.59 30.20 17.73
C ILE A 130 16.96 29.78 18.27
N ASP A 131 17.12 29.72 19.59
CA ASP A 131 18.40 29.46 20.25
C ASP A 131 18.89 28.02 20.07
N THR A 132 17.97 27.05 20.01
CA THR A 132 18.28 25.62 19.98
C THR A 132 18.25 25.08 18.55
N TYR A 133 17.12 25.20 17.85
CA TYR A 133 16.91 24.56 16.55
C TYR A 133 17.42 25.43 15.39
N PHE A 134 16.95 26.67 15.26
CA PHE A 134 17.26 27.51 14.10
C PHE A 134 18.71 28.01 14.11
N ARG A 135 19.31 28.20 15.28
CA ARG A 135 20.76 28.48 15.42
C ARG A 135 21.62 27.43 14.71
N HIS A 136 21.21 26.17 14.76
CA HIS A 136 21.92 25.04 14.15
C HIS A 136 21.25 24.53 12.86
N TYR A 137 20.39 25.33 12.22
CA TYR A 137 19.59 24.90 11.07
C TYR A 137 20.43 24.34 9.91
N LYS A 138 21.59 24.96 9.63
CA LYS A 138 22.50 24.48 8.59
C LYS A 138 23.07 23.09 8.87
N LEU A 139 23.25 22.73 10.15
CA LEU A 139 23.70 21.40 10.55
C LEU A 139 22.63 20.36 10.24
N TYR A 140 21.37 20.65 10.58
CA TYR A 140 20.23 19.80 10.21
C TYR A 140 20.12 19.67 8.69
N GLN A 141 20.20 20.78 7.93
CA GLN A 141 20.18 20.69 6.47
C GLN A 141 21.30 19.78 5.95
N TYR A 142 22.52 19.90 6.47
CA TYR A 142 23.65 19.08 6.02
C TYR A 142 23.51 17.59 6.38
N ALA A 143 23.08 17.27 7.60
CA ALA A 143 22.97 15.90 8.08
C ALA A 143 21.86 15.11 7.39
N PHE A 144 20.77 15.78 7.01
CA PHE A 144 19.61 15.15 6.38
C PHE A 144 19.57 15.31 4.86
N THR A 145 20.52 16.03 4.26
CA THR A 145 20.67 16.05 2.80
C THR A 145 21.26 14.73 2.30
N GLN A 146 20.53 14.06 1.42
CA GLN A 146 21.04 12.88 0.72
C GLN A 146 22.25 13.27 -0.13
N ARG A 147 23.41 12.68 0.18
CA ARG A 147 24.62 12.86 -0.61
C ARG A 147 24.57 11.89 -1.79
N PHE A 148 24.77 12.41 -3.00
CA PHE A 148 25.01 11.60 -4.18
C PHE A 148 26.52 11.58 -4.40
N THR A 149 27.15 10.43 -4.16
CA THR A 149 28.53 10.18 -4.57
C THR A 149 28.50 9.63 -5.99
N LEU A 150 29.19 10.31 -6.88
CA LEU A 150 29.36 9.87 -8.26
C LEU A 150 30.62 9.00 -8.32
N ASP A 151 30.42 7.69 -8.35
CA ASP A 151 31.51 6.73 -8.52
C ASP A 151 31.78 6.56 -10.02
N LEU A 152 32.89 7.14 -10.50
CA LEU A 152 33.36 6.96 -11.87
C LEU A 152 34.25 5.72 -11.92
N SER A 153 33.78 4.67 -12.61
CA SER A 153 34.62 3.54 -13.00
C SER A 153 34.89 3.62 -14.50
N GLU A 154 36.16 3.57 -14.86
CA GLU A 154 36.55 3.41 -16.26
C GLU A 154 36.31 1.95 -16.66
N VAL A 155 35.24 1.70 -17.41
CA VAL A 155 35.07 0.42 -18.09
C VAL A 155 36.01 0.43 -19.30
N PRO A 156 36.88 -0.58 -19.47
CA PRO A 156 37.72 -0.65 -20.66
C PRO A 156 36.81 -0.61 -21.90
N PRO A 157 37.22 0.09 -22.97
CA PRO A 157 36.40 0.19 -24.17
C PRO A 157 36.01 -1.21 -24.62
N LEU A 158 34.70 -1.46 -24.73
CA LEU A 158 34.19 -2.67 -25.34
C LEU A 158 34.69 -2.67 -26.77
N LEU A 159 35.75 -3.42 -27.04
CA LEU A 159 36.22 -3.64 -28.39
C LEU A 159 35.13 -4.48 -29.05
N GLU A 160 34.26 -3.85 -29.85
CA GLU A 160 33.30 -4.58 -30.68
C GLU A 160 34.09 -5.45 -31.64
N THR A 161 34.35 -6.70 -31.22
CA THR A 161 34.93 -7.70 -32.09
C THR A 161 33.87 -8.07 -33.12
N CYS A 162 34.26 -8.02 -34.40
CA CYS A 162 33.40 -8.46 -35.49
C CYS A 162 32.78 -9.82 -35.13
N PRO A 163 31.45 -9.99 -35.23
CA PRO A 163 30.82 -11.28 -34.97
C PRO A 163 31.47 -12.32 -35.87
N ALA A 164 31.69 -13.52 -35.34
CA ALA A 164 32.23 -14.62 -36.12
C ALA A 164 31.32 -14.84 -37.34
N LEU A 165 31.82 -14.48 -38.53
CA LEU A 165 31.08 -14.65 -39.76
C LEU A 165 30.85 -16.14 -39.98
N VAL A 166 29.59 -16.51 -40.16
CA VAL A 166 29.23 -17.89 -40.51
C VAL A 166 29.81 -18.18 -41.91
N PRO A 167 30.38 -19.37 -42.15
CA PRO A 167 30.94 -19.71 -43.45
C PRO A 167 29.96 -19.46 -44.61
N LEU A 168 30.47 -19.04 -45.77
CA LEU A 168 29.63 -18.73 -46.94
C LEU A 168 28.82 -19.94 -47.44
N ASP A 169 29.25 -21.16 -47.09
CA ASP A 169 28.55 -22.41 -47.40
C ASP A 169 27.16 -22.51 -46.76
N SER A 170 26.95 -21.86 -45.60
CA SER A 170 25.63 -21.82 -44.94
C SER A 170 24.78 -20.63 -45.40
N ALA A 171 25.22 -19.84 -46.38
CA ALA A 171 24.46 -18.69 -46.85
C ALA A 171 23.19 -19.12 -47.61
N LEU A 172 22.08 -18.44 -47.33
CA LEU A 172 20.84 -18.61 -48.07
C LEU A 172 21.00 -18.00 -49.47
N ASN A 173 20.60 -18.74 -50.50
CA ASN A 173 20.48 -18.20 -51.84
C ASN A 173 19.40 -17.10 -51.87
N SER A 174 19.52 -16.10 -52.74
CA SER A 174 18.65 -14.92 -52.79
C SER A 174 17.16 -15.24 -52.81
N ARG A 175 16.76 -16.34 -53.47
CA ARG A 175 15.36 -16.81 -53.49
C ARG A 175 14.88 -17.32 -52.12
N LYS A 176 15.67 -18.15 -51.44
CA LYS A 176 15.32 -18.65 -50.10
C LYS A 176 15.32 -17.54 -49.05
N TRP A 177 16.19 -16.55 -49.24
CA TRP A 177 16.24 -15.36 -48.40
C TRP A 177 14.97 -14.50 -48.55
N GLN A 178 14.48 -14.31 -49.77
CA GLN A 178 13.21 -13.62 -50.02
C GLN A 178 12.02 -14.37 -49.39
N GLU A 179 11.96 -15.69 -49.54
CA GLU A 179 10.93 -16.52 -48.91
C GLU A 179 10.95 -16.40 -47.37
N HIS A 180 12.15 -16.32 -46.75
CA HIS A 180 12.29 -16.11 -45.31
C HIS A 180 11.86 -14.71 -44.85
N LEU A 181 12.13 -13.68 -45.66
CA LEU A 181 11.65 -12.31 -45.37
C LEU A 181 10.13 -12.20 -45.49
N ASP A 182 9.54 -12.84 -46.50
CA ASP A 182 8.08 -12.88 -46.69
C ASP A 182 7.40 -13.64 -45.55
N GLU A 183 8.00 -14.73 -45.08
CA GLU A 183 7.51 -15.50 -43.92
C GLU A 183 7.60 -14.68 -42.62
N LEU A 184 8.71 -13.98 -42.38
CA LEU A 184 8.86 -13.07 -41.24
C LEU A 184 7.81 -11.94 -41.28
N ALA A 185 7.56 -11.37 -42.45
CA ALA A 185 6.56 -10.32 -42.62
C ALA A 185 5.14 -10.84 -42.35
N ARG A 186 4.83 -12.08 -42.75
CA ARG A 186 3.56 -12.73 -42.41
C ARG A 186 3.42 -12.98 -40.92
N GLN A 187 4.47 -13.49 -40.27
CA GLN A 187 4.46 -13.74 -38.82
C GLN A 187 4.30 -12.44 -38.03
N GLN A 188 4.94 -11.35 -38.46
CA GLN A 188 4.77 -10.03 -37.85
C GLN A 188 3.34 -9.50 -38.05
N ALA A 189 2.79 -9.60 -39.26
CA ALA A 189 1.42 -9.17 -39.53
C ALA A 189 0.37 -10.00 -38.76
N GLU A 190 0.60 -11.32 -38.61
CA GLU A 190 -0.25 -12.20 -37.80
C GLU A 190 -0.16 -11.85 -36.31
N GLN A 191 1.03 -11.53 -35.80
CA GLN A 191 1.22 -11.06 -34.42
C GLN A 191 0.54 -9.72 -34.18
N GLU A 192 0.72 -8.75 -35.08
CA GLU A 192 0.06 -7.45 -35.00
C GLU A 192 -1.47 -7.59 -35.04
N GLU A 193 -2.01 -8.46 -35.90
CA GLU A 193 -3.46 -8.70 -35.95
C GLU A 193 -3.97 -9.41 -34.69
N GLN A 194 -3.23 -10.38 -34.15
CA GLN A 194 -3.57 -11.03 -32.88
C GLN A 194 -3.54 -10.04 -31.72
N GLU A 195 -2.56 -9.14 -31.66
CA GLU A 195 -2.49 -8.08 -30.65
C GLU A 195 -3.62 -7.07 -30.80
N ARG A 196 -3.99 -6.70 -32.04
CA ARG A 196 -5.14 -5.83 -32.32
C ARG A 196 -6.44 -6.47 -31.87
N VAL A 197 -6.70 -7.72 -32.25
CA VAL A 197 -7.91 -8.45 -31.85
C VAL A 197 -7.96 -8.63 -30.33
N ALA A 198 -6.85 -9.00 -29.69
CA ALA A 198 -6.78 -9.11 -28.22
C ALA A 198 -7.02 -7.77 -27.51
N SER A 199 -6.50 -6.67 -28.06
CA SER A 199 -6.77 -5.33 -27.54
C SER A 199 -8.23 -4.90 -27.74
N GLU A 200 -8.85 -5.25 -28.86
CA GLU A 200 -10.26 -4.96 -29.14
C GLU A 200 -11.19 -5.78 -28.23
N GLU A 201 -10.90 -7.07 -28.04
CA GLU A 201 -11.62 -7.96 -27.10
C GLU A 201 -11.47 -7.50 -25.65
N ALA A 202 -10.27 -7.09 -25.22
CA ALA A 202 -10.04 -6.54 -23.88
C ALA A 202 -10.82 -5.23 -23.67
N ALA A 203 -10.87 -4.36 -24.69
CA ALA A 203 -11.66 -3.13 -24.65
C ALA A 203 -13.17 -3.41 -24.60
N GLU A 204 -13.66 -4.42 -25.33
CA GLU A 204 -15.06 -4.85 -25.27
C GLU A 204 -15.43 -5.45 -23.92
N ALA A 205 -14.58 -6.31 -23.35
CA ALA A 205 -14.77 -6.88 -22.02
C ALA A 205 -14.82 -5.78 -20.94
N ALA A 206 -13.94 -4.77 -21.04
CA ALA A 206 -13.96 -3.61 -20.14
C ALA A 206 -15.25 -2.79 -20.29
N ARG A 207 -15.74 -2.56 -21.52
CA ARG A 207 -17.02 -1.88 -21.77
C ARG A 207 -18.20 -2.67 -21.18
N GLN A 208 -18.21 -4.00 -21.34
CA GLN A 208 -19.27 -4.86 -20.79
C GLN A 208 -19.25 -4.88 -19.26
N ALA A 209 -18.07 -4.91 -18.63
CA ALA A 209 -17.92 -4.84 -17.18
C ALA A 209 -18.45 -3.52 -16.61
N ALA A 210 -18.06 -2.38 -17.22
CA ALA A 210 -18.55 -1.06 -16.81
C ALA A 210 -20.07 -0.93 -16.94
N LEU A 211 -20.63 -1.41 -18.06
CA LEU A 211 -22.08 -1.42 -18.27
C LEU A 211 -22.79 -2.31 -17.23
N ALA A 212 -22.22 -3.47 -16.88
CA ALA A 212 -22.76 -4.35 -15.86
C ALA A 212 -22.74 -3.71 -14.46
N GLU A 213 -21.67 -3.00 -14.10
CA GLU A 213 -21.58 -2.23 -12.84
C GLU A 213 -22.62 -1.10 -12.79
N GLU A 214 -22.80 -0.36 -13.90
CA GLU A 214 -23.84 0.67 -14.00
C GLU A 214 -25.25 0.08 -13.85
N TYR A 215 -25.55 -1.05 -14.52
CA TYR A 215 -26.82 -1.74 -14.37
C TYR A 215 -27.04 -2.25 -12.94
N GLN A 216 -26.01 -2.80 -12.28
CA GLN A 216 -26.11 -3.23 -10.89
C GLN A 216 -26.44 -2.07 -9.95
N ASN A 217 -25.77 -0.93 -10.11
CA ASN A 217 -26.00 0.27 -9.29
C ASN A 217 -27.34 0.97 -9.58
N ALA A 218 -27.89 0.79 -10.79
CA ALA A 218 -29.18 1.35 -11.18
C ALA A 218 -30.38 0.55 -10.66
N ILE A 219 -30.19 -0.71 -10.24
CA ILE A 219 -31.24 -1.53 -9.65
C ILE A 219 -31.45 -1.08 -8.18
N PRO A 220 -32.67 -0.65 -7.79
CA PRO A 220 -32.96 -0.30 -6.41
C PRO A 220 -32.76 -1.49 -5.44
N ASP A 221 -32.19 -1.23 -4.27
CA ASP A 221 -31.91 -2.24 -3.23
C ASP A 221 -33.14 -3.08 -2.85
N GLU A 222 -34.34 -2.49 -2.89
CA GLU A 222 -35.61 -3.18 -2.61
C GLU A 222 -35.88 -4.35 -3.57
N ILE A 223 -35.43 -4.26 -4.83
CA ILE A 223 -35.58 -5.31 -5.82
C ILE A 223 -34.56 -6.41 -5.56
N HIS A 224 -33.33 -6.05 -5.17
CA HIS A 224 -32.29 -7.02 -4.84
C HIS A 224 -32.73 -7.92 -3.67
N ASP A 225 -33.30 -7.35 -2.61
CA ASP A 225 -33.79 -8.08 -1.44
C ASP A 225 -34.95 -9.02 -1.79
N ARG A 226 -35.87 -8.57 -2.65
CA ARG A 226 -37.01 -9.40 -3.10
C ARG A 226 -36.55 -10.55 -3.99
N VAL A 227 -35.63 -10.29 -4.92
CA VAL A 227 -35.07 -11.33 -5.79
C VAL A 227 -34.28 -12.34 -4.96
N GLN A 228 -33.48 -11.89 -4.00
CA GLN A 228 -32.71 -12.77 -3.13
C GLN A 228 -33.60 -13.72 -2.33
N LYS A 229 -34.67 -13.21 -1.70
CA LYS A 229 -35.64 -14.05 -0.97
C LYS A 229 -36.30 -15.11 -1.87
N VAL A 230 -36.73 -14.72 -3.07
CA VAL A 230 -37.32 -15.68 -4.03
C VAL A 230 -36.28 -16.70 -4.50
N LEU A 231 -35.03 -16.31 -4.70
CA LEU A 231 -33.94 -17.22 -5.09
C LEU A 231 -33.64 -18.22 -3.97
N GLU A 232 -33.59 -17.77 -2.72
CA GLU A 232 -33.40 -18.63 -1.54
C GLU A 232 -34.55 -19.65 -1.38
N GLU A 233 -35.80 -19.22 -1.54
CA GLU A 233 -36.97 -20.10 -1.53
C GLU A 233 -36.90 -21.15 -2.66
N LYS A 234 -36.52 -20.73 -3.87
CA LYS A 234 -36.36 -21.63 -5.02
C LYS A 234 -35.18 -22.57 -4.87
N MET A 235 -34.04 -22.11 -4.34
CA MET A 235 -32.88 -22.95 -4.06
C MET A 235 -33.19 -23.96 -2.95
N ALA A 236 -33.95 -23.58 -1.92
CA ALA A 236 -34.40 -24.50 -0.89
C ALA A 236 -35.35 -25.57 -1.47
N ALA A 237 -36.31 -25.18 -2.30
CA ALA A 237 -37.19 -26.12 -2.99
C ALA A 237 -36.42 -27.07 -3.91
N MET A 238 -35.47 -26.55 -4.68
CA MET A 238 -34.59 -27.34 -5.56
C MET A 238 -33.72 -28.30 -4.77
N LYS A 239 -33.18 -27.89 -3.61
CA LYS A 239 -32.39 -28.74 -2.73
C LYS A 239 -33.22 -29.91 -2.20
N VAL A 240 -34.47 -29.65 -1.80
CA VAL A 240 -35.39 -30.71 -1.35
C VAL A 240 -35.70 -31.68 -2.50
N GLU A 241 -35.93 -31.17 -3.71
CA GLU A 241 -36.16 -32.01 -4.90
C GLU A 241 -34.91 -32.83 -5.28
N MET A 242 -33.72 -32.25 -5.14
CA MET A 242 -32.46 -32.95 -5.41
C MET A 242 -32.21 -34.04 -4.37
N GLU A 243 -32.49 -33.78 -3.09
CA GLU A 243 -32.39 -34.76 -2.01
C GLU A 243 -33.39 -35.92 -2.19
N THR A 244 -34.61 -35.66 -2.68
CA THR A 244 -35.57 -36.74 -2.96
C THR A 244 -35.15 -37.55 -4.19
N GLN A 245 -34.65 -36.91 -5.25
CA GLN A 245 -34.10 -37.60 -6.41
C GLN A 245 -32.88 -38.46 -6.04
N PHE A 246 -31.98 -37.95 -5.19
CA PHE A 246 -30.83 -38.74 -4.72
C PHE A 246 -31.27 -39.94 -3.89
N LYS A 247 -32.23 -39.79 -2.98
CA LYS A 247 -32.76 -40.93 -2.21
C LYS A 247 -33.39 -41.98 -3.10
N GLN A 248 -34.16 -41.58 -4.10
CA GLN A 248 -34.75 -42.51 -5.09
C GLN A 248 -33.65 -43.22 -5.90
N GLN A 249 -32.59 -42.51 -6.28
CA GLN A 249 -31.44 -43.13 -6.96
C GLN A 249 -30.70 -44.11 -6.04
N GLU A 250 -30.44 -43.73 -4.79
CA GLU A 250 -29.81 -44.58 -3.77
C GLU A 250 -30.62 -45.85 -3.51
N GLU A 251 -31.94 -45.74 -3.33
CA GLU A 251 -32.84 -46.89 -3.17
C GLU A 251 -32.82 -47.80 -4.41
N SER A 252 -32.91 -47.24 -5.61
CA SER A 252 -32.83 -48.03 -6.86
C SER A 252 -31.48 -48.73 -7.04
N LEU A 253 -30.39 -48.13 -6.56
CA LEU A 253 -29.05 -48.72 -6.59
C LEU A 253 -28.91 -49.81 -5.52
N LEU A 254 -29.47 -49.61 -4.32
CA LEU A 254 -29.50 -50.62 -3.25
C LEU A 254 -30.37 -51.83 -3.64
N GLU A 255 -31.51 -51.62 -4.29
CA GLU A 255 -32.31 -52.70 -4.87
C GLU A 255 -31.51 -53.48 -5.92
N ARG A 256 -30.78 -52.79 -6.81
CA ARG A 256 -29.88 -53.46 -7.78
C ARG A 256 -28.77 -54.24 -7.08
N ILE A 257 -28.18 -53.71 -6.01
CA ILE A 257 -27.12 -54.38 -5.22
C ILE A 257 -27.70 -55.62 -4.54
N THR A 258 -28.86 -55.53 -3.88
CA THR A 258 -29.48 -56.70 -3.22
C THR A 258 -29.92 -57.79 -4.19
N ILE A 259 -30.38 -57.43 -5.41
CA ILE A 259 -30.65 -58.40 -6.48
C ILE A 259 -29.34 -59.09 -6.92
N LEU A 260 -28.24 -58.35 -7.04
CA LEU A 260 -26.92 -58.90 -7.37
C LEU A 260 -26.33 -59.76 -6.22
N GLU A 261 -26.61 -59.43 -4.97
CA GLU A 261 -26.10 -60.13 -3.77
C GLU A 261 -26.91 -61.39 -3.42
N ASN A 262 -28.24 -61.36 -3.51
CA ASN A 262 -29.11 -62.50 -3.20
C ASN A 262 -29.36 -63.43 -4.41
N GLY A 263 -28.88 -63.07 -5.60
CA GLY A 263 -29.22 -63.75 -6.83
C GLY A 263 -28.15 -63.64 -7.88
N GLY A 264 -27.02 -64.34 -7.66
CA GLY A 264 -26.17 -64.81 -8.74
C GLY A 264 -26.87 -65.85 -9.62
N GLU A 265 -28.04 -65.52 -10.18
CA GLU A 265 -28.61 -66.21 -11.32
C GLU A 265 -28.75 -65.20 -12.45
N ARG A 266 -27.88 -65.33 -13.46
CA ARG A 266 -28.15 -64.76 -14.79
C ARG A 266 -29.49 -65.31 -15.28
N PRO A 267 -30.48 -64.49 -15.63
CA PRO A 267 -31.47 -64.91 -16.60
C PRO A 267 -30.79 -64.95 -17.96
N ALA A 268 -30.88 -66.11 -18.59
CA ALA A 268 -30.34 -66.42 -19.90
C ALA A 268 -30.83 -65.46 -21.00
N SER A 269 -29.96 -65.30 -22.01
CA SER A 269 -30.20 -64.64 -23.29
C SER A 269 -31.56 -64.96 -23.94
N ARG A 270 -32.19 -63.96 -24.58
CA ARG A 270 -33.04 -64.22 -25.76
C ARG A 270 -33.04 -63.09 -26.78
N ALA A 271 -32.21 -63.30 -27.81
CA ALA A 271 -32.46 -63.13 -29.24
C ALA A 271 -33.32 -61.95 -29.78
N SER A 272 -32.64 -61.10 -30.58
CA SER A 272 -32.89 -60.78 -31.99
C SER A 272 -34.27 -60.25 -32.45
N LYS A 273 -34.28 -59.01 -32.97
CA LYS A 273 -34.92 -58.63 -34.25
C LYS A 273 -34.34 -57.27 -34.71
N LYS A 274 -33.41 -57.21 -35.68
CA LYS A 274 -33.61 -57.11 -37.15
C LYS A 274 -34.44 -55.90 -37.62
N GLY A 275 -33.78 -55.03 -38.40
CA GLY A 275 -34.35 -53.98 -39.25
C GLY A 275 -33.56 -52.67 -39.06
N GLY A 276 -32.72 -52.18 -39.96
CA GLY A 276 -32.63 -52.40 -41.39
C GLY A 276 -33.33 -51.26 -42.13
N LYS A 277 -32.51 -50.32 -42.63
CA LYS A 277 -32.82 -49.06 -43.34
C LYS A 277 -33.24 -47.88 -42.47
#